data_AF-A0A2Z6U8R6-F1
#
_entry.id   AF-A0A2Z6U8R6-F1
#
_cell.length_a   1.000
_cell.length_b   1.000
_cell.length_c   1.000
_cell.angle_alpha   90.00
_cell.angle_beta   90.00
_cell.angle_gamma   90.00
#
_symmetry.space_group_name_H-M   'P 1'
#
loop_
_entity.id
_entity.type
_entity.pdbx_description
1 polymer ?
#
loop_
_entity_poly.entity_id
_entity_poly.type
_entity_poly.pdbx_seq_one_letter_code
_entity_poly.pdbx_strand_id
1 'polypeptide(L)'
;MRTLLMKATHTLLPGEIPMPQAPQIKLDDGTNCIPQHYLSYHHTKSSVQDLVADIDYDPHYLLFADEDKGGIFIQVGIVGLDNYISKHFQAHQKIVYGRRWRVEPNLPSSEIIQTCFLALMKAREHEIRELVKLHQKGKTTTPFSCHHDLPLMAMSSKTQANNDDALLSKEKLKGLIEQLSFDDGSFLLLDTIELANRQFVISLQFLPSEKTKQPDLSESFTMNLLVDEMNQNAVLYAVIDALLHRSNRHVEENFTFKRFARFSRSNSVLKIADLSAQTRHKGVTEGNEHFRAAFTQSNYETDETRVPSLPKEKHGKLGVKLSAQLNRFKIGGGILPK
;
A
#
# COMPACT_ATOMS: atom_id res chain seq x y z
N MET A 1 0.22 16.06 -49.53
CA MET A 1 1.29 16.18 -48.51
C MET A 1 0.97 15.23 -47.37
N ARG A 2 1.66 14.09 -47.28
CA ARG A 2 1.58 13.17 -46.14
C ARG A 2 2.51 13.70 -45.06
N THR A 3 1.95 14.27 -43.99
CA THR A 3 2.71 14.62 -42.79
C THR A 3 3.26 13.33 -42.20
N LEU A 4 4.59 13.16 -42.25
CA LEU A 4 5.29 12.11 -41.52
C LEU A 4 5.01 12.35 -40.02
N LEU A 5 4.13 11.57 -39.42
CA LEU A 5 4.05 11.47 -37.97
C LEU A 5 5.43 11.00 -37.49
N MET A 6 6.21 11.91 -36.90
CA MET A 6 7.40 11.56 -36.15
C MET A 6 6.97 10.53 -35.10
N LYS A 7 7.42 9.29 -35.26
CA LYS A 7 7.12 8.19 -34.34
C LYS A 7 7.72 8.53 -32.98
N ALA A 8 6.91 8.55 -31.93
CA ALA A 8 7.37 8.82 -30.58
C ALA A 8 8.28 7.69 -30.10
N THR A 9 9.50 8.03 -29.70
CA THR A 9 10.40 7.15 -28.96
C THR A 9 10.15 7.40 -27.48
N HIS A 10 9.93 6.35 -26.69
CA HIS A 10 9.86 6.50 -25.23
C HIS A 10 11.20 7.01 -24.71
N THR A 11 11.22 8.20 -24.10
CA THR A 11 12.41 8.75 -23.42
C THR A 11 12.60 8.07 -22.07
N LEU A 12 13.79 7.56 -21.81
CA LEU A 12 14.12 6.96 -20.51
C LEU A 12 14.04 8.00 -19.38
N LEU A 13 13.62 7.55 -18.20
CA LEU A 13 13.56 8.38 -17.02
C LEU A 13 14.97 8.58 -16.43
N PRO A 14 15.21 9.66 -15.68
CA PRO A 14 16.46 9.83 -14.94
C PRO A 14 16.75 8.62 -14.05
N GLY A 15 17.99 8.12 -14.13
CA GLY A 15 18.41 6.92 -13.40
C GLY A 15 18.20 5.61 -14.16
N GLU A 16 17.52 5.61 -15.31
CA GLU A 16 17.38 4.44 -16.18
C GLU A 16 18.46 4.39 -17.25
N ILE A 17 19.05 3.21 -17.46
CA ILE A 17 20.11 2.98 -18.45
C ILE A 17 19.79 1.70 -19.22
N PRO A 18 19.79 1.70 -20.56
CA PRO A 18 19.66 0.45 -21.31
C PRO A 18 20.81 -0.50 -20.99
N MET A 19 20.51 -1.77 -20.77
CA MET A 19 21.56 -2.79 -20.78
C MET A 19 22.25 -2.84 -22.15
N PRO A 20 23.52 -3.29 -22.24
CA PRO A 20 24.21 -3.44 -23.51
C PRO A 20 23.40 -4.28 -24.50
N GLN A 21 23.11 -3.71 -25.68
CA GLN A 21 22.31 -4.35 -26.73
C GLN A 21 20.86 -4.67 -26.30
N ALA A 22 20.32 -3.91 -25.33
CA ALA A 22 18.94 -4.04 -24.89
C ALA A 22 17.97 -3.93 -26.06
N PRO A 23 17.01 -4.85 -26.18
CA PRO A 23 16.11 -4.87 -27.31
C PRO A 23 15.05 -3.79 -27.22
N GLN A 24 14.71 -3.23 -28.38
CA GLN A 24 13.58 -2.32 -28.55
C GLN A 24 12.36 -3.10 -29.00
N ILE A 25 11.21 -2.78 -28.41
CA ILE A 25 9.92 -3.35 -28.74
C ILE A 25 9.04 -2.22 -29.26
N LYS A 26 8.30 -2.53 -30.33
CA LYS A 26 7.31 -1.62 -30.89
C LYS A 26 5.94 -2.05 -30.40
N LEU A 27 5.26 -1.14 -29.71
CA LEU A 27 3.90 -1.34 -29.22
C LEU A 27 2.87 -1.20 -30.34
N ASP A 28 1.63 -1.64 -30.07
CA ASP A 28 0.51 -1.59 -31.01
C ASP A 28 0.19 -0.16 -31.50
N ASP A 29 0.42 0.84 -30.66
CA ASP A 29 0.24 2.26 -30.99
C ASP A 29 1.40 2.85 -31.83
N GLY A 30 2.42 2.05 -32.11
CA GLY A 30 3.60 2.43 -32.89
C GLY A 30 4.74 3.03 -32.09
N THR A 31 4.58 3.18 -30.76
CA THR A 31 5.63 3.65 -29.85
C THR A 31 6.76 2.62 -29.77
N ASN A 32 8.01 3.08 -29.89
CA ASN A 32 9.17 2.24 -29.61
C ASN A 32 9.61 2.45 -28.17
N CYS A 33 9.80 1.37 -27.42
CA CYS A 33 10.31 1.42 -26.05
C CYS A 33 11.35 0.33 -25.80
N ILE A 34 12.15 0.52 -24.75
CA ILE A 34 12.95 -0.54 -24.14
C ILE A 34 12.19 -0.94 -22.87
N PRO A 35 11.64 -2.16 -22.79
CA PRO A 35 10.99 -2.64 -21.58
C PRO A 35 11.88 -2.51 -20.34
N GLN A 36 11.27 -2.19 -19.20
CA GLN A 36 12.04 -1.87 -18.00
C GLN A 36 12.93 -3.03 -17.52
N HIS A 37 12.54 -4.29 -17.71
CA HIS A 37 13.40 -5.42 -17.33
C HIS A 37 14.68 -5.52 -18.18
N TYR A 38 14.81 -4.75 -19.26
CA TYR A 38 16.05 -4.63 -20.04
C TYR A 38 16.85 -3.36 -19.71
N LEU A 39 16.50 -2.69 -18.62
CA LEU A 39 17.19 -1.52 -18.10
C LEU A 39 17.96 -1.90 -16.82
N SER A 40 19.07 -1.20 -16.60
CA SER A 40 19.72 -1.10 -15.30
C SER A 40 19.39 0.26 -14.68
N TYR A 41 19.56 0.35 -13.35
CA TYR A 41 19.11 1.49 -12.56
C TYR A 41 20.23 2.06 -11.71
N HIS A 42 20.35 3.38 -11.73
CA HIS A 42 21.27 4.14 -10.89
C HIS A 42 20.61 5.43 -10.42
N HIS A 43 19.62 5.28 -9.55
CA HIS A 43 18.88 6.39 -8.99
C HIS A 43 19.71 7.16 -7.97
N THR A 44 19.74 8.47 -8.16
CA THR A 44 20.18 9.47 -7.19
C THR A 44 18.97 10.11 -6.52
N LYS A 45 19.19 10.84 -5.41
CA LYS A 45 18.14 11.66 -4.80
C LYS A 45 17.39 12.52 -5.83
N SER A 46 18.11 13.20 -6.72
CA SER A 46 17.51 14.05 -7.76
C SER A 46 16.60 13.24 -8.69
N SER A 47 17.06 12.08 -9.16
CA SER A 47 16.23 11.26 -10.05
C SER A 47 14.96 10.73 -9.37
N VAL A 48 15.02 10.43 -8.07
CA VAL A 48 13.83 10.01 -7.31
C VAL A 48 12.91 11.21 -7.07
N GLN A 49 13.45 12.39 -6.83
CA GLN A 49 12.66 13.63 -6.74
C GLN A 49 11.92 13.92 -8.06
N ASP A 50 12.57 13.72 -9.20
CA ASP A 50 11.93 13.88 -10.52
C ASP A 50 10.78 12.88 -10.70
N LEU A 51 10.97 11.61 -10.31
CA LEU A 51 9.89 10.61 -10.33
C LEU A 51 8.71 10.99 -9.43
N VAL A 52 9.00 11.46 -8.21
CA VAL A 52 7.96 11.86 -7.24
C VAL A 52 7.24 13.12 -7.69
N ALA A 53 7.90 14.04 -8.37
CA ALA A 53 7.29 15.26 -8.90
C ALA A 53 6.24 14.98 -9.99
N ASP A 54 6.36 13.84 -10.70
CA ASP A 54 5.38 13.38 -11.69
C ASP A 54 4.19 12.61 -11.07
N ILE A 55 4.15 12.48 -9.74
CA ILE A 55 3.06 11.82 -9.01
C ILE A 55 2.07 12.86 -8.49
N ASP A 56 0.78 12.64 -8.79
CA ASP A 56 -0.33 13.42 -8.24
C ASP A 56 -1.24 12.56 -7.36
N TYR A 57 -1.72 13.14 -6.26
CA TYR A 57 -2.72 12.57 -5.36
C TYR A 57 -3.43 13.71 -4.57
N ASP A 58 -4.04 13.42 -3.42
CA ASP A 58 -4.69 14.37 -2.52
C ASP A 58 -3.68 15.40 -1.95
N PRO A 59 -3.99 16.70 -1.98
CA PRO A 59 -3.08 17.76 -1.54
C PRO A 59 -2.75 17.74 -0.05
N HIS A 60 -3.51 17.03 0.79
CA HIS A 60 -3.19 16.84 2.20
C HIS A 60 -2.12 15.76 2.43
N TYR A 61 -1.77 14.98 1.40
CA TYR A 61 -0.77 13.92 1.47
C TYR A 61 0.42 14.25 0.58
N LEU A 62 1.42 14.88 1.18
CA LEU A 62 2.63 15.33 0.50
C LEU A 62 3.66 14.19 0.43
N LEU A 63 4.15 13.89 -0.77
CA LEU A 63 5.26 12.96 -0.97
C LEU A 63 6.59 13.71 -0.99
N PHE A 64 7.50 13.30 -0.11
CA PHE A 64 8.87 13.80 -0.06
C PHE A 64 9.84 12.70 -0.50
N ALA A 65 10.86 13.08 -1.26
CA ALA A 65 12.03 12.26 -1.54
C ALA A 65 13.29 12.97 -1.06
N ASP A 66 14.05 12.32 -0.19
CA ASP A 66 15.29 12.86 0.37
C ASP A 66 16.29 11.74 0.67
N GLU A 67 17.46 12.09 1.20
CA GLU A 67 18.55 11.15 1.50
C GLU A 67 19.12 11.41 2.89
N ASP A 68 19.43 10.33 3.61
CA ASP A 68 20.19 10.39 4.86
C ASP A 68 21.36 9.39 4.83
N LYS A 69 22.05 9.19 5.96
CA LYS A 69 23.17 8.23 6.07
C LYS A 69 22.81 6.79 5.70
N GLY A 70 21.52 6.44 5.74
CA GLY A 70 20.99 5.14 5.33
C GLY A 70 20.50 5.09 3.87
N GLY A 71 20.80 6.12 3.06
CA GLY A 71 20.44 6.19 1.65
C GLY A 71 19.15 6.96 1.38
N ILE A 72 18.68 6.86 0.13
CA ILE A 72 17.49 7.54 -0.37
C ILE A 72 16.23 6.99 0.31
N PHE A 73 15.26 7.86 0.58
CA PHE A 73 13.97 7.48 1.11
C PHE A 73 12.82 8.33 0.58
N ILE A 74 11.64 7.74 0.58
CA ILE A 74 10.35 8.41 0.41
C ILE A 74 9.68 8.56 1.77
N GLN A 75 9.02 9.69 2.02
CA GLN A 75 8.26 9.93 3.23
C GLN A 75 6.96 10.66 2.90
N VAL A 76 5.85 10.22 3.50
CA VAL A 76 4.57 10.92 3.39
C VAL A 76 4.47 11.92 4.54
N GLY A 77 4.15 13.17 4.23
CA GLY A 77 3.68 14.16 5.20
C GLY A 77 2.18 14.35 5.06
N ILE A 78 1.47 14.37 6.18
CA ILE A 78 0.02 14.54 6.23
C ILE A 78 -0.26 15.92 6.82
N VAL A 79 -0.99 16.75 6.08
CA VAL A 79 -1.39 18.10 6.49
C VAL A 79 -2.82 18.05 7.04
N GLY A 80 -2.99 18.45 8.30
CA GLY A 80 -4.30 18.39 8.95
C GLY A 80 -4.33 19.07 10.31
N LEU A 81 -5.47 18.99 10.98
CA LEU A 81 -5.61 19.43 12.36
C LEU A 81 -5.13 18.33 13.31
N ASP A 82 -4.62 18.73 14.47
CA ASP A 82 -4.24 17.82 15.53
C ASP A 82 -5.45 17.07 16.09
N ASN A 83 -5.40 15.73 16.11
CA ASN A 83 -6.47 14.90 16.66
C ASN A 83 -6.53 14.92 18.20
N TYR A 84 -5.48 15.41 18.88
CA TYR A 84 -5.38 15.44 20.35
C TYR A 84 -5.75 16.80 20.97
N ILE A 85 -5.73 17.87 20.18
CA ILE A 85 -6.08 19.22 20.64
C ILE A 85 -7.51 19.52 20.21
N SER A 86 -8.33 20.09 21.10
CA SER A 86 -9.67 20.51 20.69
C SER A 86 -9.62 21.53 19.56
N LYS A 87 -10.47 21.37 18.54
CA LYS A 87 -10.50 22.19 17.31
C LYS A 87 -10.58 23.70 17.64
N HIS A 88 -11.26 24.09 18.72
CA HIS A 88 -11.38 25.48 19.16
C HIS A 88 -10.05 26.14 19.55
N PHE A 89 -9.03 25.35 19.90
CA PHE A 89 -7.70 25.83 20.26
C PHE A 89 -6.68 25.73 19.11
N GLN A 90 -7.11 25.33 17.92
CA GLN A 90 -6.23 25.15 16.76
C GLN A 90 -6.50 26.24 15.73
N ALA A 91 -5.58 27.22 15.66
CA ALA A 91 -5.65 28.29 14.68
C ALA A 91 -5.10 27.88 13.30
N HIS A 92 -4.27 26.83 13.22
CA HIS A 92 -3.55 26.45 12.00
C HIS A 92 -3.48 24.93 11.84
N GLN A 93 -3.44 24.47 10.59
CA GLN A 93 -3.08 23.09 10.27
C GLN A 93 -1.60 22.85 10.59
N LYS A 94 -1.27 21.60 10.94
CA LYS A 94 0.10 21.12 11.10
C LYS A 94 0.39 20.02 10.08
N ILE A 95 1.67 19.81 9.81
CA ILE A 95 2.14 18.64 9.08
C ILE A 95 2.68 17.61 10.07
N VAL A 96 2.33 16.34 9.87
CA VAL A 96 2.91 15.20 10.57
C VAL A 96 3.60 14.29 9.57
N TYR A 97 4.76 13.76 9.93
CA TYR A 97 5.56 12.94 9.03
C TYR A 97 5.44 11.46 9.38
N GLY A 98 5.11 10.66 8.37
CA GLY A 98 5.04 9.21 8.47
C GLY A 98 6.43 8.55 8.52
N ARG A 99 6.45 7.23 8.36
CA ARG A 99 7.69 6.44 8.32
C ARG A 99 8.45 6.71 7.01
N ARG A 100 9.78 6.54 7.07
CA ARG A 100 10.65 6.56 5.88
C ARG A 100 10.60 5.21 5.18
N TRP A 101 10.41 5.24 3.86
CA TRP A 101 10.42 4.09 2.97
C TRP A 101 11.73 4.13 2.19
N ARG A 102 12.61 3.16 2.42
CA ARG A 102 13.94 3.13 1.78
C ARG A 102 13.82 2.82 0.29
N VAL A 103 14.66 3.47 -0.51
CA VAL A 103 14.76 3.27 -1.95
C VAL A 103 16.20 2.91 -2.29
N GLU A 104 16.40 1.70 -2.78
CA GLU A 104 17.70 1.31 -3.31
C GLU A 104 17.99 2.01 -4.65
N PRO A 105 19.23 2.47 -4.92
CA PRO A 105 19.58 3.11 -6.19
C PRO A 105 19.34 2.23 -7.43
N ASN A 106 19.39 0.91 -7.27
CA ASN A 106 19.18 -0.06 -8.35
C ASN A 106 17.71 -0.54 -8.45
N LEU A 107 16.78 0.11 -7.75
CA LEU A 107 15.37 -0.22 -7.80
C LEU A 107 14.76 0.28 -9.13
N PRO A 108 13.96 -0.52 -9.84
CA PRO A 108 13.29 -0.04 -11.03
C PRO A 108 12.38 1.16 -10.78
N SER A 109 12.28 2.09 -11.74
CA SER A 109 11.43 3.28 -11.61
C SER A 109 9.97 2.93 -11.29
N SER A 110 9.40 1.86 -11.87
CA SER A 110 8.04 1.43 -11.51
C SER A 110 7.91 0.94 -10.06
N GLU A 111 8.96 0.33 -9.51
CA GLU A 111 8.98 -0.14 -8.12
C GLU A 111 9.11 1.05 -7.15
N ILE A 112 9.82 2.11 -7.52
CA ILE A 112 9.84 3.39 -6.80
C ILE A 112 8.44 4.02 -6.79
N ILE A 113 7.77 4.11 -7.95
CA ILE A 113 6.40 4.64 -8.07
C ILE A 113 5.43 3.80 -7.23
N GLN A 114 5.55 2.47 -7.28
CA GLN A 114 4.75 1.57 -6.45
C GLN A 114 5.05 1.76 -4.95
N THR A 115 6.29 2.08 -4.58
CA THR A 115 6.65 2.40 -3.20
C THR A 115 5.95 3.67 -2.72
N CYS A 116 5.86 4.72 -3.55
CA CYS A 116 5.05 5.90 -3.24
C CYS A 116 3.57 5.55 -3.03
N PHE A 117 2.99 4.76 -3.94
CA PHE A 117 1.61 4.29 -3.83
C PHE A 117 1.36 3.55 -2.50
N LEU A 118 2.24 2.60 -2.16
CA LEU A 118 2.15 1.84 -0.90
C LEU A 118 2.34 2.72 0.33
N ALA A 119 3.24 3.71 0.28
CA ALA A 119 3.45 4.65 1.35
C ALA A 119 2.18 5.47 1.64
N LEU A 120 1.49 5.95 0.60
CA LEU A 120 0.21 6.66 0.73
C LEU A 120 -0.91 5.76 1.28
N MET A 121 -1.03 4.53 0.76
CA MET A 121 -1.99 3.54 1.26
C MET A 121 -1.81 3.30 2.77
N LYS A 122 -0.56 3.17 3.23
CA LYS A 122 -0.26 2.96 4.64
C LYS A 122 -0.39 4.21 5.50
N ALA A 123 -0.13 5.39 4.95
CA ALA A 123 -0.42 6.65 5.63
C ALA A 123 -1.94 6.79 5.88
N ARG A 124 -2.78 6.50 4.88
CA ARG A 124 -4.23 6.52 5.05
C ARG A 124 -4.77 5.43 5.97
N GLU A 125 -4.23 4.21 5.87
CA GLU A 125 -4.58 3.12 6.80
C GLU A 125 -4.35 3.54 8.26
N HIS A 126 -3.23 4.21 8.53
CA HIS A 126 -2.91 4.75 9.85
C HIS A 126 -3.96 5.76 10.32
N GLU A 127 -4.34 6.74 9.50
CA GLU A 127 -5.40 7.71 9.81
C GLU A 127 -6.75 7.02 10.08
N ILE A 128 -7.16 6.05 9.26
CA ILE A 128 -8.45 5.34 9.42
C ILE A 128 -8.51 4.61 10.76
N ARG A 129 -7.43 3.92 11.11
CA ARG A 129 -7.30 3.20 12.36
C ARG A 129 -7.38 4.11 13.58
N GLU A 130 -6.99 5.37 13.45
CA GLU A 130 -7.13 6.39 14.49
C GLU A 130 -8.51 7.05 14.53
N LEU A 131 -9.14 7.23 13.37
CA LEU A 131 -10.41 7.92 13.26
C LEU A 131 -11.59 7.06 13.67
N VAL A 132 -11.45 5.73 13.65
CA VAL A 132 -12.49 4.82 14.17
C VAL A 132 -12.47 4.81 15.70
N LYS A 133 -13.57 5.29 16.26
CA LYS A 133 -13.78 5.44 17.70
C LYS A 133 -14.88 4.50 18.17
N LEU A 134 -14.66 3.88 19.33
CA LEU A 134 -15.64 3.05 20.03
C LEU A 134 -15.99 3.72 21.37
N HIS A 135 -17.27 3.93 21.62
CA HIS A 135 -17.76 4.45 22.90
C HIS A 135 -18.19 3.29 23.81
N GLN A 136 -17.41 3.01 24.85
CA GLN A 136 -17.69 1.94 25.80
C GLN A 136 -17.42 2.39 27.23
N LYS A 137 -18.34 2.07 28.17
CA LYS A 137 -18.21 2.39 29.60
C LYS A 137 -17.95 3.89 29.87
N GLY A 138 -18.64 4.76 29.14
CA GLY A 138 -18.52 6.22 29.28
C GLY A 138 -17.21 6.80 28.76
N LYS A 139 -16.40 6.00 28.05
CA LYS A 139 -15.13 6.42 27.44
C LYS A 139 -15.17 6.20 25.94
N THR A 140 -14.55 7.10 25.20
CA THR A 140 -14.34 6.95 23.76
C THR A 140 -12.87 6.62 23.53
N THR A 141 -12.61 5.50 22.86
CA THR A 141 -11.24 5.03 22.55
C THR A 141 -11.12 4.68 21.06
N THR A 142 -9.90 4.47 20.58
CA THR A 142 -9.60 4.14 19.18
C THR A 142 -9.00 2.74 19.10
N PRO A 143 -9.82 1.67 19.24
CA PRO A 143 -9.35 0.31 19.50
C PRO A 143 -8.45 -0.29 18.41
N PHE A 144 -8.40 0.33 17.22
CA PHE A 144 -7.58 -0.10 16.10
C PHE A 144 -6.33 0.76 15.88
N SER A 145 -6.10 1.78 16.71
CA SER A 145 -4.95 2.69 16.57
C SER A 145 -3.62 1.94 16.61
N CYS A 146 -2.69 2.36 15.75
CA CYS A 146 -1.33 1.83 15.75
C CYS A 146 -0.43 2.41 16.86
N HIS A 147 -0.95 3.34 17.67
CA HIS A 147 -0.21 3.93 18.80
C HIS A 147 -0.34 3.15 20.11
N HIS A 148 -1.09 2.05 20.12
CA HIS A 148 -1.14 1.19 21.29
C HIS A 148 0.23 0.61 21.64
N ASP A 149 0.48 0.46 22.94
CA ASP A 149 1.66 -0.22 23.46
C ASP A 149 1.53 -1.74 23.19
N LEU A 150 1.99 -2.15 22.01
CA LEU A 150 1.97 -3.55 21.58
C LEU A 150 2.72 -4.48 22.56
N PRO A 151 3.92 -4.14 23.07
CA PRO A 151 4.54 -4.91 24.14
C PRO A 151 3.64 -5.12 25.36
N LEU A 152 2.98 -4.07 25.86
CA LEU A 152 2.06 -4.19 27.00
C LEU A 152 0.85 -5.07 26.68
N MET A 153 0.25 -4.91 25.48
CA MET A 153 -0.84 -5.77 25.02
C MET A 153 -0.41 -7.24 24.90
N ALA A 154 0.83 -7.49 24.47
CA ALA A 154 1.39 -8.84 24.37
C ALA A 154 1.76 -9.46 25.73
N MET A 155 1.89 -8.66 26.79
CA MET A 155 2.13 -9.16 28.15
C MET A 155 0.84 -9.42 28.93
N SER A 156 -0.26 -8.74 28.59
CA SER A 156 -1.51 -8.85 29.33
C SER A 156 -2.37 -9.99 28.81
N SER A 157 -2.66 -10.97 29.68
CA SER A 157 -3.58 -12.08 29.37
C SER A 157 -4.98 -11.60 29.01
N LYS A 158 -5.40 -10.42 29.49
CA LYS A 158 -6.72 -9.83 29.18
C LYS A 158 -6.83 -9.35 27.73
N THR A 159 -5.73 -8.90 27.12
CA THR A 159 -5.70 -8.49 25.71
C THR A 159 -5.36 -9.64 24.77
N GLN A 160 -4.89 -10.77 25.32
CA GLN A 160 -4.64 -12.02 24.60
C GLN A 160 -5.79 -13.02 24.70
N ALA A 161 -6.86 -12.68 25.41
CA ALA A 161 -8.03 -13.54 25.53
C ALA A 161 -8.83 -13.51 24.22
N ASN A 162 -9.23 -14.69 23.75
CA ASN A 162 -10.32 -14.78 22.78
C ASN A 162 -11.61 -14.40 23.50
N ASN A 163 -12.47 -13.61 22.85
CA ASN A 163 -13.81 -13.42 23.37
C ASN A 163 -14.59 -14.72 23.19
N ASP A 164 -15.02 -15.33 24.30
CA ASP A 164 -16.12 -16.30 24.33
C ASP A 164 -17.47 -15.58 24.19
N ASP A 165 -17.55 -14.62 23.25
CA ASP A 165 -18.76 -13.84 23.07
C ASP A 165 -19.86 -14.74 22.51
N ALA A 166 -20.97 -14.81 23.25
CA ALA A 166 -22.19 -15.42 22.76
C ALA A 166 -22.65 -14.75 21.45
N LEU A 167 -23.30 -15.53 20.60
CA LEU A 167 -23.89 -15.07 19.34
C LEU A 167 -24.68 -13.77 19.56
N LEU A 168 -24.34 -12.73 18.80
CA LEU A 168 -24.98 -11.42 18.87
C LEU A 168 -26.43 -11.53 18.37
N SER A 169 -27.38 -11.14 19.22
CA SER A 169 -28.73 -10.87 18.76
C SER A 169 -28.76 -9.59 17.92
N LYS A 170 -29.82 -9.41 17.11
CA LYS A 170 -29.99 -8.21 16.27
C LYS A 170 -29.98 -6.91 17.08
N GLU A 171 -30.55 -6.93 18.29
CA GLU A 171 -30.58 -5.78 19.20
C GLU A 171 -29.19 -5.45 19.72
N LYS A 172 -28.40 -6.47 20.10
CA LYS A 172 -27.01 -6.27 20.54
C LYS A 172 -26.13 -5.79 19.39
N LEU A 173 -26.34 -6.30 18.18
CA LEU A 173 -25.64 -5.81 16.98
C LEU A 173 -25.95 -4.34 16.74
N LYS A 174 -27.23 -3.94 16.75
CA LYS A 174 -27.61 -2.53 16.61
C LYS A 174 -26.93 -1.65 17.66
N GLY A 175 -26.98 -2.05 18.93
CA GLY A 175 -26.32 -1.32 20.02
C GLY A 175 -24.79 -1.26 19.90
N LEU A 176 -24.15 -2.27 19.30
CA LEU A 176 -22.72 -2.24 18.98
C LEU A 176 -22.41 -1.22 17.88
N ILE A 177 -23.21 -1.19 16.81
CA ILE A 177 -23.04 -0.25 15.70
C ILE A 177 -23.25 1.20 16.17
N GLU A 178 -24.23 1.45 17.05
CA GLU A 178 -24.47 2.79 17.64
C GLU A 178 -23.31 3.29 18.53
N GLN A 179 -22.45 2.41 19.02
CA GLN A 179 -21.25 2.78 19.79
C GLN A 179 -20.07 3.19 18.89
N LEU A 180 -20.16 2.95 17.57
CA LEU A 180 -19.11 3.26 16.62
C LEU A 180 -19.28 4.66 16.04
N SER A 181 -18.16 5.35 15.89
CA SER A 181 -18.07 6.55 15.07
C SER A 181 -16.79 6.53 14.25
N PHE A 182 -16.81 7.22 13.11
CA PHE A 182 -15.68 7.31 12.21
C PHE A 182 -15.61 8.71 11.63
N ASP A 183 -14.48 9.40 11.86
CA ASP A 183 -14.29 10.80 11.46
C ASP A 183 -15.47 11.72 11.83
N ASP A 184 -15.90 11.63 13.09
CA ASP A 184 -17.08 12.32 13.66
C ASP A 184 -18.42 11.98 12.99
N GLY A 185 -18.48 11.03 12.05
CA GLY A 185 -19.70 10.44 11.50
C GLY A 185 -20.16 9.19 12.27
N SER A 186 -21.35 8.70 11.96
CA SER A 186 -21.99 7.55 12.62
C SER A 186 -22.37 6.45 11.64
N PHE A 187 -22.72 5.28 12.17
CA PHE A 187 -23.19 4.15 11.39
C PHE A 187 -24.64 3.82 11.72
N LEU A 188 -25.41 3.45 10.69
CA LEU A 188 -26.76 2.93 10.79
C LEU A 188 -26.78 1.48 10.30
N LEU A 189 -27.30 0.56 11.13
CA LEU A 189 -27.58 -0.80 10.71
C LEU A 189 -28.81 -0.81 9.80
N LEU A 190 -28.64 -1.19 8.53
CA LEU A 190 -29.72 -1.31 7.56
C LEU A 190 -30.36 -2.70 7.60
N ASP A 191 -29.55 -3.74 7.43
CA ASP A 191 -30.05 -5.11 7.37
C ASP A 191 -29.01 -6.16 7.79
N THR A 192 -29.48 -7.38 8.03
CA THR A 192 -28.66 -8.55 8.31
C THR A 192 -29.25 -9.76 7.61
N ILE A 193 -28.49 -10.36 6.69
CA ILE A 193 -28.88 -11.52 5.92
C ILE A 193 -27.99 -12.68 6.30
N GLU A 194 -28.58 -13.81 6.70
CA GLU A 194 -27.84 -15.06 6.88
C GLU A 194 -27.69 -15.76 5.51
N LEU A 195 -26.46 -16.16 5.19
CA LEU A 195 -26.10 -16.90 3.98
C LEU A 195 -25.99 -18.40 4.29
N ALA A 196 -25.86 -19.20 3.22
CA ALA A 196 -25.47 -20.59 3.35
C ALA A 196 -24.12 -20.70 4.10
N ASN A 197 -23.95 -21.75 4.92
CA ASN A 197 -22.78 -22.00 5.78
C ASN A 197 -22.65 -21.10 7.02
N ARG A 198 -23.74 -20.49 7.50
CA ARG A 198 -23.75 -19.64 8.72
C ARG A 198 -22.87 -18.39 8.62
N GLN A 199 -22.61 -17.92 7.41
CA GLN A 199 -22.04 -16.60 7.19
C GLN A 199 -23.16 -15.56 7.23
N PHE A 200 -22.82 -14.32 7.51
CA PHE A 200 -23.77 -13.23 7.55
C PHE A 200 -23.29 -12.05 6.73
N VAL A 201 -24.22 -11.43 6.01
CA VAL A 201 -24.04 -10.11 5.39
C VAL A 201 -24.70 -9.08 6.28
N ILE A 202 -23.92 -8.13 6.78
CA ILE A 202 -24.41 -7.00 7.56
C ILE A 202 -24.29 -5.74 6.70
N SER A 203 -25.41 -5.11 6.38
CA SER A 203 -25.43 -3.87 5.61
C SER A 203 -25.46 -2.67 6.54
N LEU A 204 -24.47 -1.80 6.44
CA LEU A 204 -24.36 -0.57 7.21
C LEU A 204 -24.38 0.64 6.29
N GLN A 205 -24.97 1.74 6.76
CA GLN A 205 -24.83 3.05 6.14
C GLN A 205 -23.96 3.93 7.03
N PHE A 206 -22.90 4.51 6.47
CA PHE A 206 -22.17 5.60 7.10
C PHE A 206 -22.91 6.92 6.86
N LEU A 207 -23.06 7.71 7.92
CA LEU A 207 -23.67 9.02 7.91
C LEU A 207 -22.62 10.06 8.33
N PRO A 208 -22.14 10.91 7.40
CA PRO A 208 -21.21 11.97 7.76
C PRO A 208 -21.86 13.00 8.68
N SER A 209 -21.03 13.71 9.44
CA SER A 209 -21.44 14.91 10.15
C SER A 209 -20.79 16.14 9.52
N GLU A 210 -21.23 17.34 9.93
CA GLU A 210 -20.58 18.60 9.55
C GLU A 210 -19.09 18.67 9.94
N LYS A 211 -18.64 17.77 10.82
CA LYS A 211 -17.27 17.70 11.32
C LYS A 211 -16.40 16.67 10.60
N THR A 212 -16.98 15.84 9.74
CA THR A 212 -16.28 14.88 8.88
C THR A 212 -15.42 15.63 7.87
N LYS A 213 -14.16 15.23 7.72
CA LYS A 213 -13.14 15.98 6.99
C LYS A 213 -12.59 15.26 5.77
N GLN A 214 -12.54 13.93 5.80
CA GLN A 214 -11.93 13.16 4.71
C GLN A 214 -12.78 13.32 3.44
N PRO A 215 -12.20 13.71 2.29
CA PRO A 215 -12.95 13.98 1.07
C PRO A 215 -13.81 12.80 0.60
N ASP A 216 -13.31 11.58 0.75
CA ASP A 216 -13.98 10.33 0.39
C ASP A 216 -15.12 9.92 1.36
N LEU A 217 -15.33 10.71 2.43
CA LEU A 217 -16.40 10.55 3.43
C LEU A 217 -17.41 11.70 3.43
N SER A 218 -17.32 12.63 2.47
CA SER A 218 -18.22 13.80 2.40
C SER A 218 -19.70 13.44 2.18
N GLU A 219 -19.97 12.27 1.62
CA GLU A 219 -21.31 11.76 1.36
C GLU A 219 -21.59 10.46 2.13
N SER A 220 -22.87 10.23 2.43
CA SER A 220 -23.29 8.94 2.99
C SER A 220 -23.01 7.81 2.02
N PHE A 221 -22.56 6.66 2.53
CA PHE A 221 -22.31 5.49 1.71
C PHE A 221 -22.74 4.23 2.44
N THR A 222 -23.06 3.20 1.66
CA THR A 222 -23.40 1.87 2.18
C THR A 222 -22.20 0.94 2.04
N MET A 223 -22.03 0.07 3.04
CA MET A 223 -21.03 -0.98 3.06
C MET A 223 -21.68 -2.30 3.48
N ASN A 224 -21.28 -3.37 2.82
CA ASN A 224 -21.73 -4.73 3.14
C ASN A 224 -20.56 -5.48 3.78
N LEU A 225 -20.74 -5.91 5.01
CA LEU A 225 -19.77 -6.68 5.77
C LEU A 225 -20.09 -8.16 5.62
N LEU A 226 -19.12 -8.96 5.23
CA LEU A 226 -19.22 -10.42 5.29
C LEU A 226 -18.54 -10.89 6.58
N VAL A 227 -19.28 -11.56 7.45
CA VAL A 227 -18.75 -12.14 8.69
C VAL A 227 -19.04 -13.62 8.77
N ASP A 228 -18.04 -14.41 9.17
CA ASP A 228 -18.17 -15.86 9.35
C ASP A 228 -18.84 -16.23 10.68
N GLU A 229 -18.80 -15.32 11.65
CA GLU A 229 -19.35 -15.50 12.98
C GLU A 229 -20.07 -14.23 13.44
N MET A 230 -21.25 -14.40 14.01
CA MET A 230 -22.04 -13.29 14.54
C MET A 230 -21.59 -12.95 15.98
N ASN A 231 -20.35 -12.49 16.14
CA ASN A 231 -19.78 -12.03 17.42
C ASN A 231 -19.21 -10.59 17.30
N GLN A 232 -18.95 -9.92 18.43
CA GLN A 232 -18.54 -8.50 18.42
C GLN A 232 -17.23 -8.28 17.66
N ASN A 233 -16.23 -9.12 17.90
CA ASN A 233 -14.92 -8.97 17.29
C ASN A 233 -14.99 -9.13 15.76
N ALA A 234 -15.67 -10.17 15.27
CA ALA A 234 -15.84 -10.40 13.85
C ALA A 234 -16.50 -9.20 13.14
N VAL A 235 -17.55 -8.64 13.74
CA VAL A 235 -18.23 -7.44 13.22
C VAL A 235 -17.30 -6.22 13.23
N LEU A 236 -16.61 -5.96 14.35
CA LEU A 236 -15.72 -4.80 14.48
C LEU A 236 -14.53 -4.85 13.50
N TYR A 237 -13.92 -6.02 13.32
CA TYR A 237 -12.87 -6.20 12.32
C TYR A 237 -13.41 -6.04 10.89
N ALA A 238 -14.59 -6.59 10.60
CA ALA A 238 -15.20 -6.43 9.28
C ALA A 238 -15.53 -4.96 8.94
N VAL A 239 -15.95 -4.16 9.93
CA VAL A 239 -16.11 -2.70 9.76
C VAL A 239 -14.78 -2.06 9.34
N ILE A 240 -13.70 -2.35 10.06
CA ILE A 240 -12.37 -1.82 9.72
C ILE A 240 -11.93 -2.26 8.33
N ASP A 241 -12.06 -3.54 8.01
CA ASP A 241 -11.64 -4.06 6.70
C ASP A 241 -12.38 -3.37 5.56
N ALA A 242 -13.68 -3.11 5.71
CA ALA A 242 -14.47 -2.40 4.71
C ALA A 242 -14.10 -0.91 4.61
N LEU A 243 -13.79 -0.22 5.72
CA LEU A 243 -13.30 1.16 5.70
C LEU A 243 -11.91 1.26 5.05
N LEU A 244 -11.00 0.34 5.39
CA LEU A 244 -9.69 0.23 4.77
C LEU A 244 -9.82 -0.08 3.28
N HIS A 245 -10.72 -0.97 2.89
CA HIS A 245 -10.99 -1.26 1.48
C HIS A 245 -11.46 -0.01 0.73
N ARG A 246 -12.35 0.79 1.32
CA ARG A 246 -12.82 2.05 0.73
C ARG A 246 -11.69 3.05 0.55
N SER A 247 -10.85 3.23 1.57
CA SER A 247 -9.70 4.13 1.44
C SER A 247 -8.69 3.65 0.41
N ASN A 248 -8.42 2.34 0.39
CA ASN A 248 -7.54 1.74 -0.59
C ASN A 248 -8.07 1.99 -2.01
N ARG A 249 -9.38 1.80 -2.23
CA ARG A 249 -10.05 2.16 -3.48
C ARG A 249 -9.82 3.62 -3.82
N HIS A 250 -9.98 4.53 -2.87
CA HIS A 250 -9.78 5.95 -3.12
C HIS A 250 -8.35 6.28 -3.58
N VAL A 251 -7.31 5.70 -2.97
CA VAL A 251 -5.92 5.88 -3.47
C VAL A 251 -5.74 5.24 -4.85
N GLU A 252 -6.25 4.02 -5.06
CA GLU A 252 -6.14 3.30 -6.34
C GLU A 252 -6.71 4.11 -7.52
N GLU A 253 -7.79 4.86 -7.30
CA GLU A 253 -8.45 5.66 -8.34
C GLU A 253 -7.85 7.05 -8.53
N ASN A 254 -7.19 7.63 -7.51
CA ASN A 254 -6.72 9.03 -7.53
C ASN A 254 -5.19 9.20 -7.54
N PHE A 255 -4.44 8.15 -7.21
CA PHE A 255 -2.98 8.15 -7.37
C PHE A 255 -2.65 8.06 -8.86
N THR A 256 -1.93 9.04 -9.38
CA THR A 256 -1.49 9.03 -10.77
C THR A 256 0.00 9.25 -10.89
N PHE A 257 0.61 8.65 -11.91
CA PHE A 257 1.94 9.01 -12.37
C PHE A 257 1.80 9.52 -13.80
N LYS A 258 2.25 10.75 -14.08
CA LYS A 258 2.03 11.44 -15.36
C LYS A 258 0.57 11.37 -15.82
N ARG A 259 -0.37 11.61 -14.89
CA ARG A 259 -1.83 11.55 -15.08
C ARG A 259 -2.41 10.16 -15.42
N PHE A 260 -1.61 9.10 -15.34
CA PHE A 260 -2.08 7.74 -15.52
C PHE A 260 -2.31 7.05 -14.16
N ALA A 261 -3.56 6.71 -13.86
CA ALA A 261 -3.97 6.01 -12.64
C ALA A 261 -3.81 4.49 -12.81
N ARG A 262 -2.58 3.96 -12.76
CA ARG A 262 -2.28 2.53 -13.03
C ARG A 262 -3.15 1.53 -12.23
N PHE A 263 -3.55 1.88 -11.02
CA PHE A 263 -4.30 0.99 -10.12
C PHE A 263 -5.82 1.16 -10.21
N SER A 264 -6.30 2.11 -11.00
CA SER A 264 -7.74 2.33 -11.22
C SER A 264 -8.40 1.09 -11.80
N ARG A 265 -9.60 0.75 -11.30
CA ARG A 265 -10.45 -0.32 -11.86
C ARG A 265 -11.09 0.05 -13.19
N SER A 266 -11.01 1.31 -13.61
CA SER A 266 -11.42 1.72 -14.96
C SER A 266 -10.47 1.22 -16.05
N ASN A 267 -9.25 0.82 -15.67
CA ASN A 267 -8.29 0.27 -16.62
C ASN A 267 -8.68 -1.13 -17.09
N SER A 268 -8.48 -1.40 -18.38
CA SER A 268 -8.67 -2.74 -18.93
C SER A 268 -7.51 -3.66 -18.53
N VAL A 269 -7.80 -4.62 -17.65
CA VAL A 269 -6.83 -5.65 -17.24
C VAL A 269 -6.34 -6.47 -18.44
N LEU A 270 -7.21 -6.72 -19.43
CA LEU A 270 -6.83 -7.46 -20.65
C LEU A 270 -5.80 -6.68 -21.48
N LYS A 271 -6.01 -5.38 -21.71
CA LYS A 271 -5.02 -4.55 -22.44
C LYS A 271 -3.68 -4.45 -21.71
N ILE A 272 -3.70 -4.41 -20.38
CA ILE A 272 -2.47 -4.45 -19.56
C ILE A 272 -1.77 -5.80 -19.72
N ALA A 273 -2.53 -6.90 -19.76
CA ALA A 273 -1.99 -8.24 -19.99
C ALA A 273 -1.38 -8.36 -21.40
N ASP A 274 -2.03 -7.81 -22.43
CA ASP A 274 -1.51 -7.78 -23.79
C ASP A 274 -0.19 -6.99 -23.88
N LEU A 275 -0.15 -5.78 -23.29
CA LEU A 275 1.08 -4.99 -23.19
C LEU A 275 2.21 -5.75 -22.46
N SER A 276 1.87 -6.43 -21.35
CA SER A 276 2.81 -7.27 -20.61
C SER A 276 3.34 -8.43 -21.46
N ALA A 277 2.47 -9.08 -22.24
CA ALA A 277 2.87 -10.17 -23.13
C ALA A 277 3.79 -9.70 -24.26
N GLN A 278 3.48 -8.56 -24.87
CA GLN A 278 4.30 -7.94 -25.92
C GLN A 278 5.68 -7.50 -25.40
N THR A 279 5.73 -6.96 -24.18
CA THR A 279 7.00 -6.50 -23.60
C THR A 279 7.85 -7.66 -23.07
N ARG A 280 7.24 -8.80 -22.73
CA ARG A 280 7.91 -10.02 -22.25
C ARG A 280 8.12 -11.04 -23.37
N HIS A 281 8.78 -10.67 -24.46
CA HIS A 281 9.07 -11.62 -25.54
C HIS A 281 10.37 -12.41 -25.33
N LYS A 282 10.24 -13.75 -25.31
CA LYS A 282 11.35 -14.73 -25.29
C LYS A 282 12.21 -14.75 -26.55
N GLY A 283 11.77 -14.14 -27.66
CA GLY A 283 12.50 -14.20 -28.93
C GLY A 283 13.69 -13.24 -29.06
N VAL A 284 13.75 -12.14 -28.30
CA VAL A 284 14.85 -11.17 -28.46
C VAL A 284 16.11 -11.54 -27.66
N THR A 285 15.95 -12.38 -26.64
CA THR A 285 17.04 -12.97 -25.85
C THR A 285 17.70 -14.19 -26.51
N GLU A 286 17.08 -14.80 -27.53
CA GLU A 286 17.49 -16.11 -28.05
C GLU A 286 18.60 -16.04 -29.11
N GLY A 287 18.75 -14.90 -29.82
CA GLY A 287 19.76 -14.73 -30.88
C GLY A 287 21.01 -13.93 -30.48
N ASN A 288 21.01 -13.28 -29.31
CA ASN A 288 22.07 -12.36 -28.89
C ASN A 288 22.72 -12.82 -27.58
N GLU A 289 23.83 -13.54 -27.71
CA GLU A 289 24.57 -14.08 -26.56
C GLU A 289 25.12 -12.98 -25.64
N HIS A 290 25.56 -11.85 -26.21
CA HIS A 290 26.08 -10.72 -25.43
C HIS A 290 25.00 -10.09 -24.56
N PHE A 291 23.81 -9.86 -25.10
CA PHE A 291 22.68 -9.35 -24.33
C PHE A 291 22.26 -10.35 -23.23
N ARG A 292 22.18 -11.65 -23.57
CA ARG A 292 21.79 -12.67 -22.59
C ARG A 292 22.76 -12.77 -21.42
N ALA A 293 24.06 -12.66 -21.70
CA ALA A 293 25.11 -12.61 -20.67
C ALA A 293 24.96 -11.37 -19.79
N ALA A 294 24.81 -10.18 -20.40
CA ALA A 294 24.62 -8.93 -19.66
C ALA A 294 23.36 -8.93 -18.79
N PHE A 295 22.24 -9.43 -19.32
CA PHE A 295 20.97 -9.55 -18.60
C PHE A 295 21.07 -10.51 -17.41
N THR A 296 21.70 -11.68 -17.60
CA THR A 296 21.90 -12.66 -16.52
C THR A 296 22.79 -12.08 -15.42
N GLN A 297 23.89 -11.44 -15.80
CA GLN A 297 24.83 -10.83 -14.88
C GLN A 297 24.18 -9.69 -14.08
N SER A 298 23.45 -8.79 -14.74
CA SER A 298 22.78 -7.66 -14.08
C SER A 298 21.73 -8.11 -13.07
N ASN A 299 20.97 -9.16 -13.37
CA ASN A 299 20.02 -9.75 -12.41
C ASN A 299 20.75 -10.34 -11.20
N TYR A 300 21.83 -11.10 -11.43
CA TYR A 300 22.63 -11.70 -10.37
C TYR A 300 23.23 -10.64 -9.43
N GLU A 301 23.84 -9.58 -9.99
CA GLU A 301 24.42 -8.47 -9.22
C GLU A 301 23.35 -7.74 -8.39
N THR A 302 22.18 -7.50 -8.98
CA THR A 302 21.04 -6.87 -8.29
C THR A 302 20.59 -7.74 -7.11
N ASP A 303 20.42 -9.04 -7.31
CA ASP A 303 20.04 -9.97 -6.25
C ASP A 303 21.10 -10.00 -5.14
N GLU A 304 22.39 -9.99 -5.48
CA GLU A 304 23.47 -9.99 -4.49
C GLU A 304 23.41 -8.76 -3.58
N THR A 305 23.08 -7.58 -4.12
CA THR A 305 22.96 -6.36 -3.31
C THR A 305 21.78 -6.36 -2.34
N ARG A 306 20.73 -7.15 -2.62
CA ARG A 306 19.48 -7.17 -1.84
C ARG A 306 19.47 -8.21 -0.72
N VAL A 307 20.37 -9.18 -0.78
CA VAL A 307 20.40 -10.28 0.18
C VAL A 307 20.86 -9.77 1.56
N PRO A 308 20.02 -9.87 2.60
CA PRO A 308 20.41 -9.42 3.94
C PRO A 308 21.43 -10.37 4.55
N SER A 309 22.21 -9.87 5.51
CA SER A 309 23.00 -10.76 6.37
C SER A 309 22.15 -11.34 7.50
N LEU A 310 22.37 -12.61 7.83
CA LEU A 310 21.91 -13.16 9.09
C LEU A 310 22.71 -12.53 10.24
N PRO A 311 22.07 -12.22 11.38
CA PRO A 311 22.79 -11.74 12.55
C PRO A 311 23.93 -12.71 12.90
N LYS A 312 25.18 -12.22 12.84
CA LYS A 312 26.40 -13.03 13.07
C LYS A 312 26.47 -13.62 14.47
N GLU A 313 25.76 -13.02 15.43
CA GLU A 313 25.55 -13.60 16.74
C GLU A 313 24.70 -14.86 16.58
N LYS A 314 25.37 -16.02 16.49
CA LYS A 314 24.76 -17.37 16.48
C LYS A 314 23.83 -17.66 17.69
N HIS A 315 23.68 -16.72 18.62
CA HIS A 315 22.85 -16.78 19.81
C HIS A 315 21.78 -15.68 19.92
N GLY A 316 21.72 -14.76 18.94
CA GLY A 316 20.65 -13.76 18.89
C GLY A 316 19.31 -14.43 18.58
N LYS A 317 18.25 -14.06 19.33
CA LYS A 317 16.90 -14.66 19.19
C LYS A 317 16.40 -14.68 17.73
N LEU A 318 16.70 -13.62 16.97
CA LEU A 318 16.30 -13.51 15.56
C LEU A 318 17.10 -14.46 14.65
N GLY A 319 18.43 -14.54 14.81
CA GLY A 319 19.28 -15.41 13.99
C GLY A 319 18.90 -16.88 14.14
N VAL A 320 18.66 -17.33 15.38
CA VAL A 320 18.20 -18.68 15.69
C VAL A 320 16.84 -18.96 15.04
N LYS A 321 15.88 -18.03 15.18
CA LYS A 321 14.55 -18.16 14.59
C LYS A 321 14.61 -18.27 13.06
N LEU A 322 15.34 -17.37 12.40
CA LEU A 322 15.46 -17.36 10.93
C LEU A 322 16.15 -18.61 10.41
N SER A 323 17.23 -19.05 11.07
CA SER A 323 17.95 -20.28 10.68
C SER A 323 17.04 -21.50 10.78
N ALA A 324 16.28 -21.63 11.88
CA ALA A 324 15.33 -22.71 12.07
C ALA A 324 14.20 -22.68 11.02
N GLN A 325 13.74 -21.50 10.61
CA GLN A 325 12.73 -21.35 9.56
C GLN A 325 13.29 -21.73 8.18
N LEU A 326 14.47 -21.22 7.80
CA LEU A 326 15.11 -21.51 6.51
C LEU A 326 15.38 -23.02 6.34
N ASN A 327 15.87 -23.68 7.39
CA ASN A 327 16.15 -25.12 7.37
C ASN A 327 14.91 -25.99 7.11
N ARG A 328 13.70 -25.50 7.45
CA ARG A 328 12.45 -26.25 7.20
C ARG A 328 12.11 -26.35 5.71
N PHE A 329 12.50 -25.35 4.92
CA PHE A 329 12.10 -25.25 3.52
C PHE A 329 13.05 -25.95 2.54
N LYS A 330 14.21 -26.47 3.00
CA LYS A 330 15.21 -27.16 2.15
C LYS A 330 15.50 -26.38 0.85
N ILE A 331 15.80 -25.09 0.97
CA ILE A 331 15.99 -24.19 -0.17
C ILE A 331 17.20 -24.66 -1.00
N GLY A 332 16.96 -24.97 -2.28
CA GLY A 332 17.95 -25.56 -3.19
C GLY A 332 18.54 -24.62 -4.25
N GLY A 333 18.23 -23.32 -4.21
CA GLY A 333 18.72 -22.35 -5.20
C GLY A 333 18.53 -20.90 -4.75
N GLY A 334 19.06 -19.96 -5.54
CA GLY A 334 19.08 -18.52 -5.22
C GLY A 334 20.23 -18.12 -4.29
N ILE A 335 20.40 -16.82 -4.07
CA ILE A 335 21.40 -16.28 -3.14
C ILE A 335 20.80 -16.30 -1.73
N LEU A 336 21.36 -17.12 -0.84
CA LEU A 336 20.89 -17.22 0.54
C LEU A 336 21.45 -16.06 1.41
N PRO A 337 20.71 -15.61 2.43
CA PRO A 337 21.22 -14.68 3.44
C PRO A 337 22.58 -15.09 3.98
N LYS A 338 23.54 -14.16 3.97
CA LYS A 338 24.95 -14.41 4.36
C LYS A 338 25.17 -14.36 5.87
#